data_AF-A0A835TY19-F1
#
_entry.id   AF-A0A835TY19-F1
#
_cell.length_a   1.000
_cell.length_b   1.000
_cell.length_c   1.000
_cell.angle_alpha   90.00
_cell.angle_beta   90.00
_cell.angle_gamma   90.00
#
_symmetry.space_group_name_H-M   'P 1'
#
loop_
_entity.id
_entity.type
_entity.pdbx_description
1 polymer ?
#
loop_
_entity_poly.entity_id
_entity_poly.type
_entity_poly.pdbx_seq_one_letter_code
_entity_poly.pdbx_strand_id
1 'polypeptide(L)'
;MGYGKPMLRQGDTGDWIGTFLGHKGAVWGATLNTDATKAATAAADFTAKVWDAVSGDELITLAHKHIVKSVDFTQDSNYLLTGGQDKLLRIYDLSKPEAEPDVVSGHTSGIKKALWSSDDKQILSADDKTVRLWDRSTMTEVKSLNVAMSVSSMEYVPEGQILVITYGKTIAFHSAETLEQIKSFEAPATINSASLHPAKECLVAGGEDFKLYKYDYNTGEELESYKGHFGPIHCVRFSPDGELYASGSEDGTLRLWQTTVGKTYGLWKCVVPEEENAEAAKARTTLPGTAEEEIVVSVST
;
A
#
# COMPACT_ATOMS: atom_id res chain seq x y z
N MET A 1 -10.85 -16.49 -13.69
CA MET A 1 -10.16 -15.41 -12.95
C MET A 1 -11.04 -15.06 -11.76
N GLY A 2 -10.57 -15.32 -10.54
CA GLY A 2 -11.29 -14.92 -9.33
C GLY A 2 -11.27 -13.40 -9.16
N TYR A 3 -12.39 -12.80 -8.76
CA TYR A 3 -12.42 -11.40 -8.38
C TYR A 3 -11.59 -11.22 -7.10
N GLY A 4 -10.52 -10.44 -7.16
CA GLY A 4 -9.74 -10.11 -5.97
C GLY A 4 -10.58 -9.26 -5.01
N LYS A 5 -10.73 -9.72 -3.77
CA LYS A 5 -11.34 -8.93 -2.70
C LYS A 5 -10.24 -8.09 -2.03
N PRO A 6 -10.50 -6.82 -1.69
CA PRO A 6 -9.53 -6.01 -0.96
C PRO A 6 -9.41 -6.54 0.47
N MET A 7 -8.18 -6.85 0.90
CA MET A 7 -7.87 -7.48 2.19
C MET A 7 -6.98 -6.56 3.02
N LEU A 8 -7.18 -6.57 4.33
CA LEU A 8 -6.30 -5.91 5.29
C LEU A 8 -5.39 -6.96 5.94
N ARG A 9 -4.11 -6.60 6.08
CA ARG A 9 -3.09 -7.45 6.72
C ARG A 9 -2.36 -6.67 7.80
N GLN A 10 -1.98 -7.36 8.86
CA GLN A 10 -1.14 -6.81 9.92
C GLN A 10 0.26 -6.55 9.36
N GLY A 11 0.81 -5.35 9.57
CA GLY A 11 2.05 -4.92 8.91
C GLY A 11 3.31 -5.66 9.39
N ASP A 12 3.34 -6.09 10.65
CA ASP A 12 4.46 -6.79 11.27
C ASP A 12 4.47 -8.29 11.03
N THR A 13 3.31 -8.95 11.00
CA THR A 13 3.22 -10.41 10.78
C THR A 13 2.81 -10.80 9.36
N GLY A 14 2.17 -9.89 8.62
CA GLY A 14 1.51 -10.19 7.34
C GLY A 14 0.21 -10.98 7.49
N ASP A 15 -0.23 -11.23 8.73
CA ASP A 15 -1.44 -11.98 9.00
C ASP A 15 -2.66 -11.27 8.43
N TRP A 16 -3.62 -12.06 7.95
CA TRP A 16 -4.88 -11.53 7.49
C TRP A 16 -5.73 -11.08 8.69
N ILE A 17 -6.20 -9.83 8.68
CA ILE A 17 -7.02 -9.26 9.76
C ILE A 17 -8.40 -8.80 9.31
N GLY A 18 -8.67 -8.75 7.99
CA GLY A 18 -9.99 -8.35 7.49
C GLY A 18 -10.09 -8.35 5.98
N THR A 19 -11.33 -8.28 5.48
CA THR A 19 -11.63 -8.14 4.05
C THR A 19 -12.76 -7.13 3.89
N PHE A 20 -12.60 -6.14 3.02
CA PHE A 20 -13.72 -5.23 2.71
C PHE A 20 -14.66 -5.92 1.71
N LEU A 21 -15.84 -6.31 2.19
CA LEU A 21 -16.84 -7.03 1.41
C LEU A 21 -17.88 -6.06 0.85
N GLY A 22 -17.97 -5.94 -0.47
CA GLY A 22 -19.03 -5.13 -1.11
C GLY A 22 -18.86 -4.95 -2.61
N HIS A 23 -17.62 -4.92 -3.12
CA HIS A 23 -17.39 -4.84 -4.55
C HIS A 23 -17.88 -6.10 -5.31
N LYS A 24 -18.44 -5.87 -6.49
CA LYS A 24 -18.96 -6.91 -7.41
C LYS A 24 -18.05 -7.17 -8.61
N GLY A 25 -16.87 -6.56 -8.61
CA GLY A 25 -15.86 -6.68 -9.67
C GLY A 25 -14.45 -6.64 -9.07
N ALA A 26 -13.45 -6.85 -9.92
CA ALA A 26 -12.05 -6.78 -9.50
C ALA A 26 -11.73 -5.37 -8.97
N VAL A 27 -11.06 -5.31 -7.82
CA VAL A 27 -10.50 -4.06 -7.28
C VAL A 27 -9.18 -3.75 -7.99
N TRP A 28 -9.06 -2.54 -8.51
CA TRP A 28 -7.92 -2.06 -9.30
C TRP A 28 -7.05 -1.07 -8.52
N GLY A 29 -7.62 -0.36 -7.56
CA GLY A 29 -6.92 0.59 -6.71
C GLY A 29 -7.40 0.48 -5.28
N ALA A 30 -6.47 0.63 -4.34
CA ALA A 30 -6.76 0.73 -2.91
C ALA A 30 -5.78 1.69 -2.27
N THR A 31 -6.22 2.43 -1.26
CA THR A 31 -5.38 3.31 -0.44
C THR A 31 -5.92 3.39 0.98
N LEU A 32 -5.06 3.75 1.93
CA LEU A 32 -5.43 4.16 3.28
C LEU A 32 -5.29 5.69 3.37
N ASN A 33 -6.09 6.31 4.22
CA ASN A 33 -5.85 7.71 4.56
C ASN A 33 -4.68 7.84 5.55
N THR A 34 -4.26 9.07 5.85
CA THR A 34 -3.04 9.38 6.62
C THR A 34 -2.99 8.69 8.00
N ASP A 35 -4.12 8.61 8.71
CA ASP A 35 -4.21 8.01 10.04
C ASP A 35 -4.57 6.51 10.02
N ALA A 36 -4.71 5.93 8.82
CA ALA A 36 -5.13 4.54 8.58
C ALA A 36 -6.48 4.16 9.23
N THR A 37 -7.36 5.13 9.51
CA THR A 37 -8.71 4.87 10.04
C THR A 37 -9.72 4.61 8.93
N LYS A 38 -9.42 5.04 7.70
CA LYS A 38 -10.25 4.81 6.51
C LYS A 38 -9.46 4.17 5.39
N ALA A 39 -10.14 3.32 4.64
CA ALA A 39 -9.65 2.80 3.37
C ALA A 39 -10.52 3.32 2.22
N ALA A 40 -9.95 3.45 1.03
CA ALA A 40 -10.70 3.66 -0.20
C ALA A 40 -10.31 2.62 -1.24
N THR A 41 -11.28 2.18 -2.05
CA THR A 41 -11.07 1.21 -3.13
C THR A 41 -11.76 1.63 -4.41
N ALA A 42 -11.16 1.28 -5.55
CA ALA A 42 -11.65 1.54 -6.91
C ALA A 42 -11.81 0.22 -7.65
N ALA A 43 -12.94 -0.02 -8.31
CA ALA A 43 -13.22 -1.34 -8.88
C ALA A 43 -13.89 -1.35 -10.27
N ALA A 44 -13.90 -2.55 -10.84
CA ALA A 44 -14.53 -2.88 -12.12
C ALA A 44 -16.06 -2.87 -12.10
N ASP A 45 -16.69 -2.81 -10.93
CA ASP A 45 -18.13 -2.66 -10.77
C ASP A 45 -18.62 -1.21 -10.92
N PHE A 46 -17.73 -0.33 -11.38
CA PHE A 46 -17.97 1.09 -11.64
C PHE A 46 -18.23 1.88 -10.35
N THR A 47 -17.69 1.41 -9.23
CA THR A 47 -17.76 2.14 -7.96
C THR A 47 -16.37 2.41 -7.40
N ALA A 48 -16.26 3.55 -6.73
CA ALA A 48 -15.28 3.74 -5.67
C ALA A 48 -16.01 3.62 -4.32
N LYS A 49 -15.35 3.04 -3.32
CA LYS A 49 -15.92 2.88 -1.97
C LYS A 49 -14.96 3.41 -0.93
N VAL A 50 -15.50 3.97 0.15
CA VAL A 50 -14.77 4.34 1.37
C VAL A 50 -15.24 3.42 2.50
N TRP A 51 -14.30 2.95 3.29
CA TRP A 51 -14.51 1.96 4.35
C TRP A 51 -13.95 2.47 5.66
N ASP A 52 -14.51 2.01 6.77
CA ASP A 52 -13.84 2.03 8.07
C ASP A 52 -12.75 0.97 8.04
N ALA A 53 -11.49 1.39 8.19
CA ALA A 53 -10.35 0.48 8.08
C ALA A 53 -10.19 -0.43 9.31
N VAL A 54 -10.85 -0.10 10.43
CA VAL A 54 -10.77 -0.86 11.68
C VAL A 54 -11.84 -1.94 11.72
N SER A 55 -13.10 -1.59 11.46
CA SER A 55 -14.21 -2.54 11.48
C SER A 55 -14.39 -3.30 10.17
N GLY A 56 -13.97 -2.71 9.04
CA GLY A 56 -14.22 -3.24 7.71
C GLY A 56 -15.55 -2.81 7.09
N ASP A 57 -16.32 -1.95 7.77
CA ASP A 57 -17.64 -1.52 7.32
C ASP A 57 -17.55 -0.56 6.12
N GLU A 58 -18.52 -0.68 5.21
CA GLU A 58 -18.67 0.26 4.10
C GLU A 58 -19.28 1.58 4.61
N LEU A 59 -18.60 2.70 4.36
CA LEU A 59 -19.05 4.04 4.76
C LEU A 59 -19.72 4.80 3.61
N ILE A 60 -19.12 4.77 2.42
CA ILE A 60 -19.57 5.55 1.25
C ILE A 60 -19.42 4.71 -0.02
N THR A 61 -20.40 4.79 -0.90
CA THR A 61 -20.32 4.28 -2.28
C THR A 61 -20.47 5.42 -3.27
N LEU A 62 -19.50 5.56 -4.18
CA LEU A 62 -19.44 6.58 -5.22
C LEU A 62 -19.60 5.91 -6.58
N ALA A 63 -20.68 6.21 -7.29
CA ALA A 63 -20.99 5.61 -8.59
C ALA A 63 -20.28 6.33 -9.76
N HIS A 64 -19.75 5.55 -10.70
CA HIS A 64 -19.13 6.00 -11.94
C HIS A 64 -19.83 5.39 -13.16
N LYS A 65 -19.56 5.94 -14.34
CA LYS A 65 -20.08 5.42 -15.62
C LYS A 65 -19.28 4.25 -16.19
N HIS A 66 -18.08 4.01 -15.66
CA HIS A 66 -17.18 2.95 -16.09
C HIS A 66 -16.24 2.56 -14.95
N ILE A 67 -15.43 1.52 -15.17
CA ILE A 67 -14.38 1.01 -14.26
C ILE A 67 -13.56 2.15 -13.66
N VAL A 68 -13.50 2.17 -12.34
CA VAL A 68 -12.61 3.05 -11.56
C VAL A 68 -11.30 2.30 -11.34
N LYS A 69 -10.17 2.98 -11.54
CA LYS A 69 -8.83 2.38 -11.41
C LYS A 69 -7.99 2.99 -10.30
N SER A 70 -8.23 4.24 -9.96
CA SER A 70 -7.46 4.97 -8.95
C SER A 70 -8.38 5.65 -7.95
N VAL A 71 -7.93 5.65 -6.71
CA VAL A 71 -8.48 6.38 -5.57
C VAL A 71 -7.30 6.96 -4.78
N ASP A 72 -7.45 8.19 -4.27
CA ASP A 72 -6.46 8.81 -3.38
C ASP A 72 -7.12 9.84 -2.45
N PHE A 73 -6.76 9.84 -1.17
CA PHE A 73 -7.27 10.80 -0.18
C PHE A 73 -6.43 12.07 -0.16
N THR A 74 -7.06 13.21 0.09
CA THR A 74 -6.32 14.38 0.59
C THR A 74 -5.74 14.10 1.97
N GLN A 75 -4.71 14.82 2.38
CA GLN A 75 -4.03 14.64 3.66
C GLN A 75 -4.98 14.76 4.86
N ASP A 76 -5.93 15.69 4.77
CA ASP A 76 -6.99 15.92 5.77
C ASP A 76 -8.15 14.91 5.71
N SER A 77 -8.13 13.98 4.74
CA SER A 77 -9.17 12.98 4.49
C SER A 77 -10.56 13.54 4.21
N ASN A 78 -10.68 14.83 3.84
CA ASN A 78 -11.96 15.45 3.51
C ASN A 78 -12.38 15.20 2.06
N TYR A 79 -11.43 14.97 1.16
CA TYR A 79 -11.71 14.71 -0.25
C TYR A 79 -11.14 13.39 -0.73
N LEU A 80 -11.84 12.78 -1.69
CA LEU A 80 -11.37 11.61 -2.41
C LEU A 80 -11.24 11.92 -3.90
N LEU A 81 -10.03 11.76 -4.42
CA LEU A 81 -9.74 11.80 -5.84
C LEU A 81 -9.97 10.42 -6.44
N THR A 82 -10.61 10.38 -7.60
CA THR A 82 -10.84 9.15 -8.35
C THR A 82 -10.49 9.34 -9.83
N GLY A 83 -10.11 8.25 -10.50
CA GLY A 83 -9.86 8.23 -11.93
C GLY A 83 -10.08 6.85 -12.52
N GLY A 84 -10.50 6.79 -13.77
CA GLY A 84 -10.80 5.52 -14.42
C GLY A 84 -10.94 5.57 -15.93
N GLN A 85 -11.62 4.56 -16.46
CA GLN A 85 -11.74 4.32 -17.90
C GLN A 85 -12.63 5.33 -18.63
N ASP A 86 -13.44 6.09 -17.91
CA ASP A 86 -14.21 7.20 -18.47
C ASP A 86 -13.39 8.48 -18.67
N LYS A 87 -12.07 8.43 -18.36
CA LYS A 87 -11.07 9.45 -18.67
C LYS A 87 -11.23 10.75 -17.89
N LEU A 88 -12.07 10.74 -16.86
CA LEU A 88 -12.32 11.89 -16.00
C LEU A 88 -11.67 11.66 -14.64
N LEU A 89 -11.01 12.69 -14.14
CA LEU A 89 -10.71 12.79 -12.73
C LEU A 89 -11.93 13.37 -12.03
N ARG A 90 -12.27 12.84 -10.85
CA ARG A 90 -13.34 13.38 -10.01
C ARG A 90 -12.86 13.56 -8.59
N ILE A 91 -13.26 14.65 -7.98
CA ILE A 91 -12.92 14.98 -6.60
C ILE A 91 -14.21 15.09 -5.80
N TYR A 92 -14.39 14.16 -4.88
CA TYR A 92 -15.58 14.04 -4.04
C TYR A 92 -15.32 14.67 -2.68
N ASP A 93 -16.22 15.55 -2.23
CA ASP A 93 -16.29 16.01 -0.84
C ASP A 93 -16.92 14.91 0.02
N LEU A 94 -16.13 14.28 0.88
CA LEU A 94 -16.58 13.16 1.71
C LEU A 94 -17.52 13.59 2.84
N SER A 95 -17.64 14.90 3.13
CA SER A 95 -18.67 15.43 4.02
C SER A 95 -20.04 15.53 3.34
N LYS A 96 -20.09 15.49 1.99
CA LYS A 96 -21.29 15.61 1.16
C LYS A 96 -21.26 14.61 0.00
N PRO A 97 -21.25 13.29 0.27
CA PRO A 97 -21.04 12.27 -0.75
C PRO A 97 -22.12 12.22 -1.85
N GLU A 98 -23.31 12.78 -1.59
CA GLU A 98 -24.41 12.88 -2.55
C GLU A 98 -24.30 14.08 -3.50
N ALA A 99 -23.39 15.02 -3.24
CA ALA A 99 -23.16 16.15 -4.14
C ALA A 99 -22.42 15.72 -5.41
N GLU A 100 -22.63 16.45 -6.51
CA GLU A 100 -21.83 16.23 -7.70
C GLU A 100 -20.35 16.55 -7.41
N PRO A 101 -19.41 15.69 -7.85
CA PRO A 101 -17.99 15.92 -7.65
C PRO A 101 -17.46 17.01 -8.59
N ASP A 102 -16.37 17.66 -8.20
CA ASP A 102 -15.59 18.44 -9.16
C ASP A 102 -15.03 17.51 -10.23
N VAL A 103 -15.05 17.95 -11.49
CA VAL A 103 -14.59 17.15 -12.63
C VAL A 103 -13.41 17.85 -13.29
N VAL A 104 -12.31 17.12 -13.46
CA VAL A 104 -11.17 17.57 -14.27
C VAL A 104 -11.09 16.71 -15.54
N SER A 105 -11.18 17.36 -16.69
CA SER A 105 -11.17 16.73 -18.01
C SER A 105 -9.92 17.09 -18.80
N GLY A 106 -9.42 16.15 -19.60
CA GLY A 106 -8.33 16.41 -20.56
C GLY A 106 -7.56 15.15 -20.98
N HIS A 107 -7.64 14.08 -20.20
CA HIS A 107 -7.15 12.76 -20.62
C HIS A 107 -7.92 12.23 -21.84
N THR A 108 -7.18 11.66 -22.80
CA THR A 108 -7.74 11.08 -24.03
C THR A 108 -7.85 9.56 -23.97
N SER A 109 -7.19 8.95 -23.00
CA SER A 109 -7.21 7.51 -22.67
C SER A 109 -7.67 7.28 -21.23
N GLY A 110 -8.01 6.04 -20.90
CA GLY A 110 -8.43 5.68 -19.54
C GLY A 110 -7.34 5.95 -18.52
N ILE A 111 -7.69 6.63 -17.44
CA ILE A 111 -6.77 6.99 -16.36
C ILE A 111 -6.41 5.72 -15.60
N LYS A 112 -5.12 5.50 -15.39
CA LYS A 112 -4.58 4.35 -14.67
C LYS A 112 -4.28 4.68 -13.22
N LYS A 113 -3.73 5.87 -12.96
CA LYS A 113 -3.35 6.33 -11.63
C LYS A 113 -3.59 7.83 -11.51
N ALA A 114 -4.04 8.26 -10.34
CA ALA A 114 -4.24 9.64 -9.95
C ALA A 114 -3.83 9.78 -8.48
N LEU A 115 -3.10 10.83 -8.16
CA LEU A 115 -2.50 11.10 -6.85
C LEU A 115 -2.63 12.58 -6.50
N TRP A 116 -2.83 12.88 -5.23
CA TRP A 116 -2.60 14.23 -4.69
C TRP A 116 -1.11 14.50 -4.54
N SER A 117 -0.72 15.77 -4.68
CA SER A 117 0.65 16.21 -4.45
C SER A 117 0.70 17.65 -3.95
N SER A 118 1.86 18.04 -3.42
CA SER A 118 2.17 19.45 -3.09
C SER A 118 1.19 20.03 -2.06
N ASP A 119 1.01 19.31 -0.94
CA ASP A 119 0.01 19.61 0.11
C ASP A 119 -1.42 19.75 -0.45
N ASP A 120 -1.84 18.78 -1.28
CA ASP A 120 -3.15 18.72 -1.95
C ASP A 120 -3.47 19.88 -2.91
N LYS A 121 -2.49 20.75 -3.22
CA LYS A 121 -2.66 21.86 -4.18
C LYS A 121 -2.56 21.42 -5.63
N GLN A 122 -2.01 20.25 -5.88
CA GLN A 122 -1.80 19.71 -7.21
C GLN A 122 -2.32 18.28 -7.31
N ILE A 123 -2.60 17.87 -8.55
CA ILE A 123 -2.97 16.51 -8.88
C ILE A 123 -1.99 16.00 -9.93
N LEU A 124 -1.50 14.78 -9.73
CA LEU A 124 -0.73 14.02 -10.70
C LEU A 124 -1.59 12.89 -11.24
N SER A 125 -1.66 12.73 -12.56
CA SER A 125 -2.40 11.62 -13.16
C SER A 125 -1.72 11.05 -14.39
N ALA A 126 -1.89 9.75 -14.59
CA ALA A 126 -1.33 9.03 -15.72
C ALA A 126 -2.43 8.24 -16.47
N ASP A 127 -2.41 8.33 -17.80
CA ASP A 127 -3.19 7.47 -18.70
C ASP A 127 -2.31 6.38 -19.34
N ASP A 128 -2.48 6.12 -20.64
CA ASP A 128 -1.64 5.17 -21.37
C ASP A 128 -0.21 5.71 -21.47
N LYS A 129 0.00 6.83 -22.17
CA LYS A 129 1.35 7.37 -22.44
C LYS A 129 1.54 8.80 -21.95
N THR A 130 0.53 9.37 -21.30
CA THR A 130 0.59 10.75 -20.82
C THR A 130 0.59 10.77 -19.30
N VAL A 131 1.51 11.54 -18.72
CA VAL A 131 1.43 11.99 -17.32
C VAL A 131 1.10 13.48 -17.32
N ARG A 132 0.14 13.89 -16.49
CA ARG A 132 -0.36 15.26 -16.41
C ARG A 132 -0.27 15.76 -14.97
N LEU A 133 0.03 17.03 -14.86
CA LEU A 133 0.02 17.80 -13.63
C LEU A 133 -1.09 18.84 -13.75
N TRP A 134 -1.95 18.90 -12.74
CA TRP A 134 -3.10 19.81 -12.69
C TRP A 134 -3.01 20.69 -11.46
N ASP A 135 -3.50 21.91 -11.59
CA ASP A 135 -3.72 22.80 -10.46
C ASP A 135 -5.10 22.51 -9.86
N ARG A 136 -5.16 22.24 -8.56
CA ARG A 136 -6.41 21.94 -7.87
C ARG A 136 -7.33 23.17 -7.76
N SER A 137 -6.80 24.38 -7.69
CA SER A 137 -7.63 25.57 -7.51
C SER A 137 -8.32 25.99 -8.81
N THR A 138 -7.63 25.88 -9.95
CA THR A 138 -8.17 26.27 -11.26
C THR A 138 -8.76 25.10 -12.04
N MET A 139 -8.52 23.86 -11.61
CA MET A 139 -8.91 22.61 -12.31
C MET A 139 -8.35 22.54 -13.74
N THR A 140 -7.21 23.18 -14.01
CA THR A 140 -6.59 23.22 -15.34
C THR A 140 -5.27 22.47 -15.38
N GLU A 141 -4.92 21.95 -16.56
CA GLU A 141 -3.60 21.37 -16.79
C GLU A 141 -2.51 22.43 -16.65
N VAL A 142 -1.51 22.14 -15.83
CA VAL A 142 -0.27 22.93 -15.70
C VAL A 142 0.76 22.44 -16.70
N LYS A 143 0.94 21.12 -16.79
CA LYS A 143 1.97 20.48 -17.63
C LYS A 143 1.54 19.08 -18.01
N SER A 144 2.00 18.62 -19.18
CA SER A 144 1.93 17.22 -19.59
C SER A 144 3.27 16.72 -20.11
N LEU A 145 3.49 15.42 -19.92
CA LEU A 145 4.65 14.66 -20.37
C LEU A 145 4.16 13.44 -21.14
N ASN A 146 4.76 13.19 -22.31
CA ASN A 146 4.56 11.94 -23.05
C ASN A 146 5.72 10.98 -22.76
N VAL A 147 5.41 9.75 -22.41
CA VAL A 147 6.39 8.68 -22.20
C VAL A 147 6.41 7.71 -23.39
N ALA A 148 7.54 7.02 -23.60
CA ALA A 148 7.76 6.18 -24.77
C ALA A 148 6.84 4.95 -24.84
N MET A 149 6.47 4.42 -23.67
CA MET A 149 5.65 3.23 -23.51
C MET A 149 4.51 3.48 -22.54
N SER A 150 3.60 2.51 -22.44
CA SER A 150 2.49 2.58 -21.50
C SER A 150 3.00 2.73 -20.06
N VAL A 151 2.46 3.69 -19.29
CA VAL A 151 2.77 3.84 -17.86
C VAL A 151 2.27 2.61 -17.12
N SER A 152 3.18 1.94 -16.43
CA SER A 152 2.91 0.75 -15.62
C SER A 152 2.56 1.13 -14.19
N SER A 153 3.31 2.03 -13.56
CA SER A 153 3.01 2.55 -12.23
C SER A 153 3.44 4.00 -12.05
N MET A 154 2.85 4.63 -11.03
CA MET A 154 3.19 5.97 -10.59
C MET A 154 3.11 6.06 -9.06
N GLU A 155 4.07 6.73 -8.44
CA GLU A 155 4.17 6.97 -7.00
C GLU A 155 4.63 8.41 -6.74
N TYR A 156 3.98 9.09 -5.80
CA TYR A 156 4.42 10.38 -5.29
C TYR A 156 5.12 10.17 -3.96
N VAL A 157 6.31 10.76 -3.84
CA VAL A 157 7.13 10.76 -2.63
C VAL A 157 7.17 12.20 -2.12
N PRO A 158 6.44 12.50 -1.03
CA PRO A 158 6.37 13.87 -0.48
C PRO A 158 7.74 14.42 -0.13
N GLU A 159 8.61 13.55 0.40
CA GLU A 159 9.95 13.94 0.83
C GLU A 159 10.86 14.27 -0.36
N GLY A 160 10.94 15.56 -0.68
CA GLY A 160 11.63 16.07 -1.86
C GLY A 160 10.75 16.15 -3.12
N GLN A 161 9.44 15.97 -2.96
CA GLN A 161 8.43 16.15 -4.02
C GLN A 161 8.79 15.42 -5.32
N ILE A 162 9.03 14.12 -5.21
CA ILE A 162 9.48 13.28 -6.33
C ILE A 162 8.30 12.46 -6.85
N LEU A 163 8.17 12.43 -8.17
CA LEU A 163 7.28 11.53 -8.89
C LEU A 163 8.10 10.38 -9.50
N VAL A 164 7.82 9.16 -9.07
CA VAL A 164 8.36 7.93 -9.66
C VAL A 164 7.38 7.43 -10.70
N ILE A 165 7.86 7.18 -11.92
CA ILE A 165 7.07 6.65 -13.03
C ILE A 165 7.79 5.44 -13.60
N THR A 166 7.07 4.34 -13.82
CA THR A 166 7.61 3.18 -14.52
C THR A 166 6.90 2.98 -15.85
N TYR A 167 7.66 2.69 -16.90
CA TYR A 167 7.12 2.34 -18.23
C TYR A 167 8.15 1.50 -18.98
N GLY A 168 7.73 0.39 -19.58
CA GLY A 168 8.68 -0.55 -20.20
C GLY A 168 9.75 -0.98 -19.18
N LYS A 169 11.03 -0.81 -19.52
CA LYS A 169 12.16 -1.10 -18.63
C LYS A 169 12.63 0.13 -17.83
N THR A 170 12.04 1.28 -18.08
CA THR A 170 12.47 2.55 -17.51
C THR A 170 11.83 2.78 -16.14
N ILE A 171 12.65 3.21 -15.18
CA ILE A 171 12.22 3.82 -13.92
C ILE A 171 12.67 5.29 -13.98
N ALA A 172 11.73 6.21 -14.11
CA ALA A 172 11.99 7.63 -14.24
C ALA A 172 11.58 8.38 -12.97
N PHE A 173 12.37 9.39 -12.61
CA PHE A 173 12.15 10.28 -11.48
C PHE A 173 11.98 11.68 -12.00
N HIS A 174 10.88 12.32 -11.62
CA HIS A 174 10.54 13.68 -12.02
C HIS A 174 10.28 14.53 -10.78
N SER A 175 10.44 15.84 -10.89
CA SER A 175 9.85 16.76 -9.93
C SER A 175 8.33 16.65 -10.02
N ALA A 176 7.66 16.43 -8.90
CA ALA A 176 6.20 16.42 -8.83
C ALA A 176 5.60 17.82 -9.11
N GLU A 177 6.34 18.89 -8.80
CA GLU A 177 5.87 20.27 -8.97
C GLU A 177 5.94 20.76 -10.42
N THR A 178 6.89 20.25 -11.21
CA THR A 178 7.17 20.76 -12.56
C THR A 178 7.10 19.71 -13.67
N LEU A 179 7.04 18.43 -13.32
CA LEU A 179 7.24 17.26 -14.20
C LEU A 179 8.60 17.22 -14.91
N GLU A 180 9.57 18.05 -14.52
CA GLU A 180 10.90 17.99 -15.09
C GLU A 180 11.62 16.70 -14.66
N GLN A 181 12.23 16.02 -15.63
CA GLN A 181 12.94 14.78 -15.35
C GLN A 181 14.21 15.08 -14.55
N ILE A 182 14.34 14.44 -13.40
CA ILE A 182 15.53 14.49 -12.55
C ILE A 182 16.55 13.49 -13.07
N LYS A 183 16.14 12.23 -13.24
CA LYS A 183 16.97 11.12 -13.73
C LYS A 183 16.10 9.92 -14.13
N SER A 184 16.72 8.93 -14.77
CA SER A 184 16.07 7.67 -15.13
C SER A 184 17.07 6.53 -15.13
N PHE A 185 16.60 5.32 -14.81
CA PHE A 185 17.36 4.08 -14.88
C PHE A 185 16.65 3.06 -15.78
N GLU A 186 17.44 2.19 -16.40
CA GLU A 186 16.94 1.08 -17.21
C GLU A 186 17.17 -0.23 -16.47
N ALA A 187 16.10 -0.95 -16.19
CA ALA A 187 16.16 -2.25 -15.57
C ALA A 187 16.44 -3.36 -16.61
N PRO A 188 16.90 -4.55 -16.19
CA PRO A 188 17.12 -5.67 -17.11
C PRO A 188 15.85 -6.15 -17.83
N ALA A 189 14.69 -5.98 -17.20
CA ALA A 189 13.38 -6.42 -17.66
C ALA A 189 12.31 -5.33 -17.50
N THR A 190 11.13 -5.57 -18.08
CA THR A 190 9.98 -4.66 -17.96
C THR A 190 9.55 -4.52 -16.51
N ILE A 191 9.45 -3.29 -16.02
CA ILE A 191 9.07 -2.96 -14.65
C ILE A 191 7.59 -2.57 -14.59
N ASN A 192 6.86 -3.32 -13.77
CA ASN A 192 5.45 -3.06 -13.53
C ASN A 192 5.26 -2.05 -12.40
N SER A 193 6.12 -2.10 -11.38
CA SER A 193 6.03 -1.21 -10.23
C SER A 193 7.40 -0.93 -9.62
N ALA A 194 7.63 0.32 -9.24
CA ALA A 194 8.77 0.72 -8.41
C ALA A 194 8.29 1.56 -7.23
N SER A 195 9.06 1.54 -6.15
CA SER A 195 8.87 2.38 -4.97
C SER A 195 10.19 2.93 -4.47
N LEU A 196 10.23 4.23 -4.18
CA LEU A 196 11.42 4.90 -3.66
C LEU A 196 11.40 4.91 -2.14
N HIS A 197 12.53 4.58 -1.52
CA HIS A 197 12.65 4.64 -0.06
C HIS A 197 12.48 6.09 0.43
N PRO A 198 11.77 6.35 1.55
CA PRO A 198 11.54 7.71 2.06
C PRO A 198 12.82 8.54 2.28
N ALA A 199 13.90 7.89 2.74
CA ALA A 199 15.20 8.54 2.93
C ALA A 199 15.98 8.78 1.61
N LYS A 200 15.45 8.33 0.46
CA LYS A 200 16.05 8.49 -0.88
C LYS A 200 17.46 7.93 -1.02
N GLU A 201 17.74 6.82 -0.36
CA GLU A 201 19.01 6.10 -0.48
C GLU A 201 18.91 4.94 -1.48
N CYS A 202 17.76 4.27 -1.55
CA CYS A 202 17.53 3.16 -2.47
C CYS A 202 16.09 3.16 -3.00
N LEU A 203 15.84 2.37 -4.03
CA LEU A 203 14.51 2.05 -4.52
C LEU A 203 14.36 0.54 -4.70
N VAL A 204 13.11 0.06 -4.71
CA VAL A 204 12.77 -1.31 -5.07
C VAL A 204 11.89 -1.33 -6.31
N ALA A 205 12.06 -2.34 -7.15
CA ALA A 205 11.30 -2.49 -8.39
C ALA A 205 10.99 -3.94 -8.71
N GLY A 206 9.80 -4.21 -9.23
CA GLY A 206 9.34 -5.54 -9.61
C GLY A 206 8.66 -5.52 -10.98
N GLY A 207 8.79 -6.62 -11.71
CA GLY A 207 8.34 -6.68 -13.09
C GLY A 207 8.10 -8.08 -13.65
N GLU A 208 8.18 -8.19 -14.97
CA GLU A 208 7.81 -9.37 -15.76
C GLU A 208 8.77 -10.56 -15.63
N ASP A 209 9.97 -10.37 -15.07
CA ASP A 209 10.97 -11.42 -14.89
C ASP A 209 10.97 -12.04 -13.49
N PHE A 210 9.95 -11.71 -12.69
CA PHE A 210 9.61 -12.29 -11.38
C PHE A 210 10.61 -11.92 -10.29
N LYS A 211 11.60 -11.07 -10.61
CA LYS A 211 12.59 -10.61 -9.66
C LYS A 211 12.17 -9.31 -9.01
N LEU A 212 12.53 -9.19 -7.75
CA LEU A 212 12.46 -7.96 -7.00
C LEU A 212 13.85 -7.35 -6.92
N TYR A 213 14.04 -6.22 -7.54
CA TYR A 213 15.29 -5.49 -7.59
C TYR A 213 15.36 -4.45 -6.48
N LYS A 214 16.56 -4.20 -5.96
CA LYS A 214 16.91 -3.05 -5.13
C LYS A 214 18.05 -2.30 -5.79
N TYR A 215 17.86 -1.01 -6.04
CA TYR A 215 18.86 -0.15 -6.65
C TYR A 215 19.28 0.96 -5.70
N ASP A 216 20.52 1.42 -5.83
CA ASP A 216 20.95 2.69 -5.25
C ASP A 216 20.23 3.84 -5.99
N TYR A 217 19.58 4.73 -5.25
CA TYR A 217 18.81 5.81 -5.87
C TYR A 217 19.69 6.86 -6.57
N ASN A 218 20.92 7.05 -6.09
CA ASN A 218 21.82 8.09 -6.59
C ASN A 218 22.53 7.64 -7.87
N THR A 219 23.03 6.41 -7.88
CA THR A 219 23.83 5.88 -8.99
C THR A 219 23.01 5.05 -9.98
N GLY A 220 21.91 4.45 -9.54
CA GLY A 220 21.14 3.47 -10.32
C GLY A 220 21.78 2.08 -10.37
N GLU A 221 22.84 1.84 -9.60
CA GLU A 221 23.48 0.53 -9.53
C GLU A 221 22.57 -0.48 -8.82
N GLU A 222 22.53 -1.71 -9.34
CA GLU A 222 21.84 -2.83 -8.69
C GLU A 222 22.59 -3.19 -7.41
N LEU A 223 21.94 -2.99 -6.26
CA LEU A 223 22.45 -3.41 -4.96
C LEU A 223 22.16 -4.89 -4.74
N GLU A 224 20.90 -5.29 -4.99
CA GLU A 224 20.42 -6.65 -4.75
C GLU A 224 19.34 -7.02 -5.77
N SER A 225 19.22 -8.31 -6.09
CA SER A 225 18.06 -8.85 -6.80
C SER A 225 17.59 -10.17 -6.19
N TYR A 226 16.34 -10.18 -5.74
CA TYR A 226 15.73 -11.29 -5.04
C TYR A 226 14.91 -12.13 -6.01
N LYS A 227 15.25 -13.42 -6.06
CA LYS A 227 14.39 -14.45 -6.66
C LYS A 227 13.49 -15.00 -5.57
N GLY A 228 12.20 -15.06 -5.82
CA GLY A 228 11.26 -15.57 -4.83
C GLY A 228 9.87 -15.78 -5.39
N HIS A 229 9.37 -14.80 -6.13
CA HIS A 229 8.11 -14.93 -6.83
C HIS A 229 8.20 -15.91 -8.01
N PHE A 230 7.09 -16.56 -8.31
CA PHE A 230 6.95 -17.52 -9.42
C PHE A 230 6.10 -16.97 -10.57
N GLY A 231 5.89 -15.66 -10.60
CA GLY A 231 5.17 -14.94 -11.66
C GLY A 231 5.47 -13.44 -11.62
N PRO A 232 4.97 -12.67 -12.61
CA PRO A 232 5.18 -11.23 -12.67
C PRO A 232 4.85 -10.54 -11.36
N ILE A 233 5.69 -9.60 -10.95
CA ILE A 233 5.41 -8.73 -9.81
C ILE A 233 4.66 -7.53 -10.37
N HIS A 234 3.47 -7.25 -9.84
CA HIS A 234 2.60 -6.18 -10.35
C HIS A 234 2.63 -4.93 -9.48
N CYS A 235 2.93 -5.05 -8.19
CA CYS A 235 3.03 -3.92 -7.28
C CYS A 235 4.17 -4.12 -6.28
N VAL A 236 4.87 -3.03 -5.97
CA VAL A 236 5.88 -2.96 -4.91
C VAL A 236 5.75 -1.63 -4.18
N ARG A 237 5.75 -1.62 -2.85
CA ARG A 237 5.69 -0.39 -2.03
C ARG A 237 6.50 -0.52 -0.76
N PHE A 238 7.28 0.52 -0.43
CA PHE A 238 7.84 0.69 0.91
C PHE A 238 6.75 1.03 1.93
N SER A 239 6.98 0.64 3.18
CA SER A 239 6.27 1.22 4.33
C SER A 239 6.66 2.69 4.52
N PRO A 240 5.82 3.51 5.17
CA PRO A 240 6.12 4.93 5.40
C PRO A 240 7.42 5.18 6.20
N ASP A 241 7.79 4.26 7.07
CA ASP A 241 9.05 4.31 7.83
C ASP A 241 10.26 3.80 7.03
N GLY A 242 10.03 3.22 5.84
CA GLY A 242 11.04 2.65 4.96
C GLY A 242 11.63 1.32 5.43
N GLU A 243 11.20 0.79 6.57
CA GLU A 243 11.83 -0.39 7.19
C GLU A 243 11.44 -1.71 6.51
N LEU A 244 10.25 -1.76 5.92
CA LEU A 244 9.72 -2.89 5.18
C LEU A 244 9.28 -2.47 3.78
N TYR A 245 9.13 -3.45 2.89
CA TYR A 245 8.41 -3.27 1.64
C TYR A 245 7.62 -4.52 1.30
N ALA A 246 6.51 -4.33 0.59
CA ALA A 246 5.64 -5.39 0.14
C ALA A 246 5.72 -5.54 -1.38
N SER A 247 5.66 -6.77 -1.88
CA SER A 247 5.48 -7.07 -3.31
C SER A 247 4.30 -8.00 -3.54
N GLY A 248 3.46 -7.68 -4.53
CA GLY A 248 2.34 -8.52 -4.96
C GLY A 248 2.57 -9.10 -6.36
N SER A 249 2.35 -10.40 -6.53
CA SER A 249 2.65 -11.13 -7.77
C SER A 249 1.46 -11.90 -8.32
N GLU A 250 1.50 -12.15 -9.63
CA GLU A 250 0.58 -13.06 -10.33
C GLU A 250 0.64 -14.50 -9.80
N ASP A 251 1.71 -14.87 -9.07
CA ASP A 251 1.80 -16.16 -8.38
C ASP A 251 0.80 -16.36 -7.23
N GLY A 252 -0.04 -15.35 -6.97
CA GLY A 252 -1.08 -15.37 -5.95
C GLY A 252 -0.56 -15.04 -4.55
N THR A 253 0.69 -14.62 -4.42
CA THR A 253 1.29 -14.26 -3.13
C THR A 253 1.58 -12.77 -3.03
N LEU A 254 1.48 -12.27 -1.79
CA LEU A 254 2.14 -11.04 -1.36
C LEU A 254 3.30 -11.43 -0.44
N ARG A 255 4.44 -10.77 -0.60
CA ARG A 255 5.62 -10.98 0.23
C ARG A 255 6.00 -9.68 0.94
N LEU A 256 6.41 -9.82 2.18
CA LEU A 256 7.00 -8.76 2.99
C LEU A 256 8.52 -8.97 3.03
N TRP A 257 9.25 -7.88 2.90
CA TRP A 257 10.70 -7.85 2.81
C TRP A 257 11.23 -6.81 3.80
N GLN A 258 12.40 -7.08 4.37
CA GLN A 258 13.11 -6.12 5.21
C GLN A 258 14.05 -5.26 4.37
N THR A 259 14.07 -3.96 4.60
CA THR A 259 15.01 -3.05 3.95
C THR A 259 16.45 -3.28 4.41
N THR A 260 16.63 -3.54 5.71
CA THR A 260 17.90 -3.95 6.32
C THR A 260 17.76 -5.34 6.91
N VAL A 261 18.46 -6.32 6.34
CA VAL A 261 18.43 -7.72 6.79
C VAL A 261 18.90 -7.84 8.24
N GLY A 262 18.14 -8.58 9.05
CA GLY A 262 18.53 -8.94 10.41
C GLY A 262 18.15 -7.92 11.48
N LYS A 263 17.59 -6.76 11.11
CA LYS A 263 16.92 -5.91 12.09
C LYS A 263 15.61 -6.58 12.50
N THR A 264 15.42 -6.79 13.80
CA THR A 264 14.23 -7.44 14.33
C THR A 264 13.09 -6.46 14.37
N TYR A 265 12.17 -6.61 13.42
CA TYR A 265 10.83 -6.05 13.49
C TYR A 265 9.89 -7.19 13.91
N GLY A 266 8.64 -6.91 14.27
CA GLY A 266 7.68 -7.88 14.84
C GLY A 266 7.38 -9.16 14.03
N LEU A 267 8.15 -9.49 12.99
CA LEU A 267 8.07 -10.71 12.20
C LEU A 267 8.40 -12.00 12.98
N TRP A 268 9.15 -11.94 14.08
CA TRP A 268 9.50 -13.15 14.85
C TRP A 268 9.60 -12.84 16.36
N LYS A 269 8.58 -13.22 17.14
CA LYS A 269 8.86 -13.59 18.53
C LYS A 269 9.74 -14.84 18.48
N CYS A 270 11.02 -14.70 18.79
CA CYS A 270 11.84 -15.86 19.15
C CYS A 270 11.22 -16.49 20.40
N VAL A 271 10.47 -17.58 20.22
CA VAL A 271 10.05 -18.42 21.36
C VAL A 271 11.22 -19.33 21.64
N VAL A 272 12.01 -18.97 22.65
CA VAL A 272 13.03 -19.86 23.21
C VAL A 272 12.29 -21.07 23.80
N PRO A 273 12.69 -22.33 23.55
CA PRO A 273 12.16 -23.45 24.30
C PRO A 273 12.59 -23.26 25.76
N GLU A 274 11.63 -23.16 26.69
CA GLU A 274 11.95 -23.33 28.09
C GLU A 274 12.33 -24.80 28.32
N GLU A 275 13.63 -25.09 28.26
CA GLU A 275 14.21 -26.24 28.96
C GLU A 275 14.32 -25.91 30.45
N GLU A 276 13.57 -26.67 31.24
CA GLU A 276 13.73 -26.96 32.68
C GLU A 276 13.99 -25.79 33.64
N ASN A 277 12.94 -25.36 34.36
CA ASN A 277 13.14 -24.78 35.68
C ASN A 277 12.89 -25.83 36.79
N ALA A 278 13.97 -26.48 37.20
CA ALA A 278 14.06 -27.24 38.44
C ALA A 278 14.06 -26.29 39.66
N GLU A 279 12.93 -25.61 39.91
CA GLU A 279 12.71 -24.82 41.14
C GLU A 279 11.43 -25.19 41.90
N ALA A 280 10.77 -26.30 41.52
CA ALA A 280 9.66 -26.87 42.29
C ALA A 280 10.10 -27.71 43.52
N ALA A 281 11.38 -27.66 43.91
CA ALA A 281 11.94 -28.46 44.99
C ALA A 281 12.65 -27.61 46.06
N LYS A 282 12.05 -26.50 46.52
CA LYS A 282 12.51 -25.81 47.74
C LYS A 282 11.51 -24.79 48.32
N ALA A 283 10.25 -25.18 48.51
CA ALA A 283 9.33 -24.39 49.33
C ALA A 283 8.27 -25.26 50.00
N ARG A 284 8.66 -26.10 50.97
CA ARG A 284 7.72 -26.71 51.94
C ARG A 284 8.43 -27.09 53.25
N THR A 285 8.75 -26.08 54.05
CA THR A 285 8.95 -26.14 55.51
C THR A 285 9.01 -24.66 55.93
N THR A 286 8.10 -24.10 56.73
CA THR A 286 7.68 -24.47 58.09
C THR A 286 6.42 -23.66 58.48
N LEU A 287 5.56 -24.25 59.33
CA LEU A 287 4.43 -23.61 60.05
C LEU A 287 4.94 -22.86 61.32
N PRO A 288 4.17 -21.92 61.91
CA PRO A 288 3.30 -22.23 63.08
C PRO A 288 1.97 -21.40 63.09
N GLY A 289 0.89 -21.68 63.82
CA GLY A 289 0.52 -22.71 64.81
C GLY A 289 -0.86 -22.39 65.43
N THR A 290 -1.49 -23.41 66.04
CA THR A 290 -2.62 -23.45 67.00
C THR A 290 -4.01 -23.00 66.49
N ALA A 291 -5.14 -23.69 66.75
CA ALA A 291 -5.53 -24.53 67.89
C ALA A 291 -6.49 -25.69 67.51
N GLU A 292 -6.73 -26.53 68.52
CA GLU A 292 -7.35 -27.86 68.60
C GLU A 292 -8.83 -27.97 68.15
N GLU A 293 -9.22 -29.14 67.62
CA GLU A 293 -10.21 -30.05 68.26
C GLU A 293 -10.33 -31.39 67.48
N GLU A 294 -10.48 -32.48 68.24
CA GLU A 294 -10.61 -33.87 67.79
C GLU A 294 -11.93 -34.16 67.06
N ILE A 295 -12.00 -35.25 66.28
CA ILE A 295 -12.92 -36.40 66.48
C ILE A 295 -12.62 -37.52 65.46
N VAL A 296 -12.83 -38.74 65.96
CA VAL A 296 -12.38 -40.07 65.56
C VAL A 296 -13.47 -40.84 64.79
N VAL A 297 -13.07 -41.53 63.71
CA VAL A 297 -13.53 -42.87 63.21
C VAL A 297 -14.90 -43.03 62.52
N SER A 298 -14.89 -43.62 61.32
CA SER A 298 -15.34 -45.01 61.10
C SER A 298 -15.01 -45.56 59.72
N VAL A 299 -14.47 -46.78 59.74
CA VAL A 299 -14.24 -47.67 58.62
C VAL A 299 -15.41 -48.65 58.60
N SER A 300 -15.92 -48.99 57.42
CA SER A 300 -16.62 -50.27 57.22
C SER A 300 -16.27 -50.83 55.85
N THR A 301 -15.64 -52.01 55.92
CA THR A 301 -15.36 -53.07 54.92
C THR A 301 -16.01 -53.00 53.56
#